data_AF-A0A8H6HKJ1-F1
#
_entry.id   AF-A0A8H6HKJ1-F1
#
_cell.length_a   1.000
_cell.length_b   1.000
_cell.length_c   1.000
_cell.angle_alpha   90.00
_cell.angle_beta   90.00
_cell.angle_gamma   90.00
#
_symmetry.space_group_name_H-M   'P 1'
#
loop_
_entity.id
_entity.type
_entity.pdbx_description
1 polymer ?
#
loop_
_entity_poly.entity_id
_entity_poly.type
_entity_poly.pdbx_seq_one_letter_code
_entity_poly.pdbx_strand_id
1 'polypeptide(L)'
;MDYIPANQLYDSDATIDADKETEDEDEIDDEGNVIILSPASECLILSGQSILEGGQDGNHESGSQHGGASDYIPDISVDDRLARRPAMAKVYKKFKRQPGAPVRHGDMAEFVVALCDDGRGRRTSARTRRARSVDSERVISSQTTVSESSSTNASSRTSTRRRRPSSKKPRNVRRGRDPVRVQIAALVRSHAFDMMDRTRAPVGPDPITSVSLAHVTRYATTKRKEHGPNEDHLELFLDFRSVLPTSRPICNVWNTQAGAVFTANFLRQYPEYQTQRAIVLACFKAHLRQLENQFNRFSAFDDEETREKAVVDRKVQLRRERCSRRIKTLEAFRGKSATVDRLAKLSRNKFDWKVCSGDDTDSDGEKVITTLDWRAEEVRPMFRIVDLLTLVLRFPDGVHATSGQFPQHRYDPVDAREHGEPVLERRRTDPQRGLPENFYNPTWLRSLDEDARERLEMTRPISFEFPRALVGLAETAVPVKDRKSKPLPRNWDI
;
A
#
# COMPACT_ATOMS: atom_id res chain seq x y z
N MET A 1 14.02 -43.16 1.96
CA MET A 1 13.98 -41.75 2.41
C MET A 1 14.92 -41.02 1.49
N ASP A 2 14.38 -40.46 0.42
CA ASP A 2 15.19 -39.96 -0.69
C ASP A 2 15.55 -38.50 -0.45
N TYR A 3 16.86 -38.23 -0.51
CA TYR A 3 17.48 -36.95 -0.27
C TYR A 3 17.24 -36.02 -1.46
N ILE A 4 16.37 -35.02 -1.30
CA ILE A 4 16.13 -33.97 -2.31
C ILE A 4 17.17 -32.85 -2.11
N PRO A 5 17.98 -32.49 -3.12
CA PRO A 5 19.03 -31.48 -2.96
C PRO A 5 18.46 -30.07 -2.77
N ALA A 6 18.87 -29.40 -1.70
CA ALA A 6 18.39 -28.10 -1.22
C ALA A 6 18.78 -26.86 -2.06
N ASN A 7 19.15 -27.02 -3.33
CA ASN A 7 19.68 -25.92 -4.17
C ASN A 7 18.65 -25.24 -5.10
N GLN A 8 17.35 -25.44 -4.90
CA GLN A 8 16.30 -24.80 -5.72
C GLN A 8 15.22 -24.04 -4.95
N LEU A 9 15.34 -23.91 -3.62
CA LEU A 9 14.25 -23.40 -2.79
C LEU A 9 14.51 -22.00 -2.23
N TYR A 10 14.88 -21.01 -3.06
CA TYR A 10 14.68 -19.59 -2.72
C TYR A 10 14.90 -18.70 -3.96
N ASP A 11 13.94 -18.71 -4.89
CA ASP A 11 13.87 -17.70 -5.96
C ASP A 11 13.38 -16.38 -5.35
N SER A 12 14.27 -15.69 -4.63
CA SER A 12 14.01 -14.38 -3.99
C SER A 12 13.95 -13.21 -4.99
N ASP A 13 13.92 -13.50 -6.29
CA ASP A 13 13.78 -12.52 -7.37
C ASP A 13 12.33 -12.16 -7.68
N ALA A 14 11.37 -12.61 -6.87
CA ALA A 14 10.09 -11.92 -6.71
C ALA A 14 10.28 -10.57 -5.99
N THR A 15 11.13 -9.69 -6.53
CA THR A 15 11.14 -8.28 -6.18
C THR A 15 9.74 -7.74 -6.43
N ILE A 16 9.06 -7.33 -5.35
CA ILE A 16 7.91 -6.44 -5.42
C ILE A 16 8.37 -5.26 -6.29
N ASP A 17 7.68 -5.02 -7.41
CA ASP A 17 7.90 -3.86 -8.29
C ASP A 17 7.61 -2.58 -7.47
N ALA A 18 8.60 -2.10 -6.72
CA ALA A 18 8.49 -0.92 -5.85
C ALA A 18 8.68 0.41 -6.59
N ASP A 19 8.97 0.39 -7.90
CA ASP A 19 9.24 1.61 -8.68
C ASP A 19 8.03 2.04 -9.53
N LYS A 20 6.86 2.09 -8.91
CA LYS A 20 5.71 2.85 -9.44
C LYS A 20 5.23 3.85 -8.39
N GLU A 21 6.10 4.77 -8.02
CA GLU A 21 5.66 6.05 -7.46
C GLU A 21 6.62 7.17 -7.87
N THR A 22 5.97 8.29 -8.15
CA THR A 22 6.37 9.62 -8.55
C THR A 22 7.87 9.97 -8.53
N GLU A 23 8.35 10.50 -9.67
CA GLU A 23 9.45 11.46 -9.73
C GLU A 23 8.98 12.76 -9.03
N ASP A 24 8.78 12.73 -7.71
CA ASP A 24 8.77 13.95 -6.90
C ASP A 24 10.19 14.09 -6.35
N GLU A 25 10.93 15.02 -6.95
CA GLU A 25 12.22 15.48 -6.46
C GLU A 25 12.01 16.17 -5.11
N ASP A 26 12.07 15.43 -4.01
CA ASP A 26 12.24 16.02 -2.69
C ASP A 26 13.68 16.56 -2.60
N GLU A 27 13.81 17.84 -2.88
CA GLU A 27 14.94 18.70 -2.54
C GLU A 27 15.10 18.66 -1.02
N ILE A 28 16.11 17.93 -0.54
CA ILE A 28 16.48 17.88 0.87
C ILE A 28 17.23 19.18 1.18
N ASP A 29 16.53 20.14 1.77
CA ASP A 29 17.15 21.31 2.38
C ASP A 29 17.96 20.88 3.62
N ASP A 30 19.30 20.85 3.46
CA ASP A 30 20.30 20.65 4.50
C ASP A 30 20.44 21.89 5.40
N GLU A 31 19.46 22.19 6.28
CA GLU A 31 19.68 23.07 7.45
C GLU A 31 18.90 22.61 8.69
N GLY A 32 19.36 21.52 9.31
CA GLY A 32 18.87 21.04 10.60
C GLY A 32 19.72 21.53 11.77
N ASN A 33 19.50 22.77 12.24
CA ASN A 33 20.05 23.24 13.51
C ASN A 33 19.31 22.55 14.68
N VAL A 34 19.95 21.58 15.33
CA VAL A 34 19.41 20.88 16.50
C VAL A 34 19.77 21.65 17.77
N ILE A 35 18.79 22.33 18.37
CA ILE A 35 18.89 22.84 19.74
C ILE A 35 18.46 21.71 20.70
N ILE A 36 19.43 21.14 21.42
CA ILE A 36 19.19 20.19 22.50
C ILE A 36 18.88 20.99 23.78
N LEU A 37 17.65 20.89 24.29
CA LEU A 37 17.33 21.33 25.64
C LEU A 37 17.53 20.17 26.62
N SER A 38 18.37 20.40 27.62
CA SER A 38 18.71 19.48 28.70
C SER A 38 17.54 19.30 29.69
N PRO A 39 17.24 18.09 30.20
CA PRO A 39 16.37 17.93 31.35
C PRO A 39 17.20 17.83 32.63
N ALA A 40 16.98 18.78 33.54
CA ALA A 40 17.39 18.68 34.94
C ALA A 40 16.25 18.10 35.77
N SER A 41 16.61 17.12 36.62
CA SER A 41 15.93 16.74 37.88
C SER A 41 14.54 16.07 37.72
N GLU A 42 14.15 15.05 38.47
CA GLU A 42 14.55 14.65 39.81
C GLU A 42 14.17 13.18 40.05
N CYS A 43 15.03 12.51 40.80
CA CYS A 43 14.95 11.12 41.21
C CYS A 43 14.11 11.04 42.49
N LEU A 44 13.09 10.16 42.56
CA LEU A 44 12.53 9.72 43.83
C LEU A 44 12.26 8.21 43.78
N ILE A 45 13.20 7.51 44.40
CA ILE A 45 13.13 6.10 44.77
C ILE A 45 12.22 6.00 46.00
N LEU A 46 11.22 5.12 45.97
CA LEU A 46 10.63 4.56 47.18
C LEU A 46 10.67 3.03 47.13
N SER A 47 11.48 2.51 48.04
CA SER A 47 11.65 1.11 48.42
C SER A 47 10.90 0.82 49.71
N GLY A 48 10.34 -0.39 49.86
CA GLY A 48 9.88 -0.98 51.13
C GLY A 48 8.93 -2.16 50.84
N GLN A 49 9.41 -3.41 50.85
CA GLN A 49 9.39 -4.40 51.96
C GLN A 49 7.97 -4.64 52.53
N SER A 50 7.33 -5.78 52.30
CA SER A 50 7.55 -7.16 52.82
C SER A 50 6.93 -7.40 54.22
N ILE A 51 6.53 -8.67 54.48
CA ILE A 51 5.92 -9.29 55.67
C ILE A 51 4.37 -9.36 55.60
N LEU A 52 3.66 -10.42 55.99
CA LEU A 52 3.73 -11.90 56.03
C LEU A 52 2.41 -12.35 56.71
N GLU A 53 1.94 -13.57 56.42
CA GLU A 53 1.05 -14.44 57.24
C GLU A 53 -0.40 -13.94 57.49
N GLY A 54 -1.44 -14.63 57.03
CA GLY A 54 -2.02 -15.88 57.58
C GLY A 54 -3.51 -15.57 57.84
N GLY A 55 -4.53 -16.42 57.81
CA GLY A 55 -4.80 -17.83 57.61
C GLY A 55 -6.32 -18.02 57.88
N GLN A 56 -6.88 -19.14 57.44
CA GLN A 56 -8.15 -19.77 57.87
C GLN A 56 -9.54 -19.20 57.48
N ASP A 57 -10.25 -20.06 56.74
CA ASP A 57 -11.61 -20.61 56.96
C ASP A 57 -12.79 -19.69 57.29
N GLY A 58 -13.81 -19.75 56.43
CA GLY A 58 -15.15 -19.27 56.73
C GLY A 58 -16.13 -19.42 55.58
N ASN A 59 -16.88 -20.53 55.59
CA ASN A 59 -18.13 -20.69 54.84
C ASN A 59 -19.07 -19.51 55.09
N HIS A 60 -19.60 -18.91 54.02
CA HIS A 60 -20.92 -18.29 54.04
C HIS A 60 -21.53 -18.28 52.64
N GLU A 61 -22.58 -19.09 52.48
CA GLU A 61 -23.62 -18.89 51.47
C GLU A 61 -24.25 -17.52 51.67
N SER A 62 -24.31 -16.72 50.61
CA SER A 62 -25.24 -15.60 50.47
C SER A 62 -25.38 -15.27 48.99
N GLY A 63 -26.60 -15.44 48.47
CA GLY A 63 -26.96 -15.08 47.10
C GLY A 63 -26.75 -13.59 46.84
N SER A 64 -26.10 -13.28 45.71
CA SER A 64 -25.93 -11.91 45.23
C SER A 64 -26.60 -11.79 43.86
N GLN A 65 -27.65 -10.99 43.82
CA GLN A 65 -28.29 -10.52 42.61
C GLN A 65 -27.33 -9.57 41.89
N HIS A 66 -26.83 -9.99 40.72
CA HIS A 66 -26.13 -9.09 39.81
C HIS A 66 -27.14 -8.15 39.12
N GLY A 67 -27.38 -7.00 39.75
CA GLY A 67 -27.90 -5.82 39.08
C GLY A 67 -26.79 -5.23 38.20
N GLY A 68 -27.01 -5.23 36.88
CA GLY A 68 -26.11 -4.61 35.91
C GLY A 68 -26.10 -3.09 36.07
N ALA A 69 -24.96 -2.55 36.51
CA ALA A 69 -24.67 -1.13 36.41
C ALA A 69 -24.42 -0.80 34.92
N SER A 70 -25.41 -0.17 34.30
CA SER A 70 -25.29 0.46 33.00
C SER A 70 -24.37 1.68 33.14
N ASP A 71 -23.24 1.70 32.43
CA ASP A 71 -22.37 2.87 32.28
C ASP A 71 -23.14 4.02 31.62
N TYR A 72 -23.77 4.84 32.46
CA TYR A 72 -24.43 6.07 32.04
C TYR A 72 -23.35 7.12 31.75
N ILE A 73 -22.97 7.27 30.49
CA ILE A 73 -22.19 8.42 30.03
C ILE A 73 -23.12 9.63 30.10
N PRO A 74 -22.86 10.63 30.96
CA PRO A 74 -23.72 11.81 31.03
C PRO A 74 -23.72 12.52 29.68
N ASP A 75 -24.92 12.87 29.20
CA ASP A 75 -25.12 13.56 27.94
C ASP A 75 -24.57 14.99 28.03
N ILE A 76 -23.30 15.16 27.66
CA ILE A 76 -22.64 16.46 27.63
C ILE A 76 -23.24 17.25 26.48
N SER A 77 -24.01 18.28 26.84
CA SER A 77 -24.60 19.26 25.93
C SER A 77 -23.61 19.70 24.84
N VAL A 78 -24.08 19.83 23.61
CA VAL A 78 -23.30 20.36 22.47
C VAL A 78 -22.70 21.72 22.81
N ASP A 79 -23.40 22.52 23.61
CA ASP A 79 -22.91 23.84 24.05
C ASP A 79 -21.70 23.74 25.01
N ASP A 80 -21.62 22.70 25.85
CA ASP A 80 -20.47 22.44 26.73
C ASP A 80 -19.24 21.93 25.95
N ARG A 81 -19.47 21.12 24.90
CA ARG A 81 -18.40 20.69 23.99
C ARG A 81 -17.82 21.87 23.21
N LEU A 82 -18.67 22.83 22.84
CA LEU A 82 -18.27 24.04 22.12
C LEU A 82 -17.62 25.10 23.02
N ALA A 83 -17.97 25.15 24.32
CA ALA A 83 -17.33 26.05 25.29
C ALA A 83 -15.81 25.81 25.40
N ARG A 84 -15.37 24.56 25.20
CA ARG A 84 -13.95 24.19 25.18
C ARG A 84 -13.23 24.54 23.86
N ARG A 85 -13.95 25.05 22.85
CA ARG A 85 -13.44 25.30 21.48
C ARG A 85 -14.00 26.62 20.91
N PRO A 86 -13.45 27.78 21.32
CA PRO A 86 -14.01 29.10 20.97
C PRO A 86 -14.09 29.38 19.46
N ALA A 87 -13.17 28.82 18.66
CA ALA A 87 -13.21 28.91 17.19
C ALA A 87 -14.42 28.15 16.59
N MET A 88 -14.65 26.91 17.03
CA MET A 88 -15.81 26.13 16.62
C MET A 88 -17.12 26.72 17.13
N ALA A 89 -17.15 27.26 18.34
CA ALA A 89 -18.32 27.94 18.90
C ALA A 89 -18.75 29.16 18.06
N LYS A 90 -17.79 29.89 17.49
CA LYS A 90 -18.05 31.05 16.63
C LYS A 90 -18.71 30.64 15.32
N VAL A 91 -18.19 29.58 14.68
CA VAL A 91 -18.75 29.05 13.42
C VAL A 91 -20.13 28.42 13.66
N TYR A 92 -20.29 27.65 14.74
CA TYR A 92 -21.57 27.05 15.12
C TYR A 92 -22.64 28.09 15.44
N LYS A 93 -22.30 29.17 16.18
CA LYS A 93 -23.23 30.29 16.42
C LYS A 93 -23.66 30.99 15.14
N LYS A 94 -22.78 31.07 14.13
CA LYS A 94 -23.09 31.66 12.82
C LYS A 94 -24.11 30.79 12.05
N PHE A 95 -23.94 29.47 12.06
CA PHE A 95 -24.91 28.53 11.48
C PHE A 95 -26.25 28.51 12.22
N LYS A 96 -26.23 28.52 13.56
CA LYS A 96 -27.45 28.53 14.38
C LYS A 96 -28.31 29.79 14.18
N ARG A 97 -27.70 30.91 13.79
CA ARG A 97 -28.39 32.18 13.53
C ARG A 97 -29.05 32.25 12.14
N GLN A 98 -28.70 31.37 11.20
CA GLN A 98 -29.24 31.37 9.84
C GLN A 98 -29.54 29.94 9.35
N PRO A 99 -30.50 29.24 9.97
CA PRO A 99 -30.88 27.90 9.53
C PRO A 99 -31.42 27.96 8.08
N GLY A 100 -30.83 27.16 7.19
CA GLY A 100 -31.25 27.04 5.79
C GLY A 100 -30.53 27.94 4.77
N ALA A 101 -29.62 28.82 5.20
CA ALA A 101 -28.80 29.59 4.27
C ALA A 101 -27.71 28.72 3.63
N PRO A 102 -27.43 28.86 2.31
CA PRO A 102 -26.38 28.11 1.64
C PRO A 102 -25.01 28.49 2.22
N VAL A 103 -24.24 27.47 2.59
CA VAL A 103 -22.93 27.65 3.24
C VAL A 103 -21.95 28.27 2.25
N ARG A 104 -21.43 29.46 2.58
CA ARG A 104 -20.43 30.12 1.75
C ARG A 104 -19.10 29.36 1.87
N HIS A 105 -18.37 29.24 0.76
CA HIS A 105 -17.09 28.53 0.71
C HIS A 105 -16.08 29.00 1.77
N GLY A 106 -16.08 30.30 2.11
CA GLY A 106 -15.23 30.86 3.18
C GLY A 106 -15.59 30.36 4.58
N ASP A 107 -16.87 30.10 4.86
CA ASP A 107 -17.34 29.58 6.16
C ASP A 107 -16.97 28.10 6.32
N MET A 108 -17.00 27.33 5.22
CA MET A 108 -16.48 25.96 5.20
C MET A 108 -14.96 25.93 5.39
N ALA A 109 -14.23 26.85 4.77
CA ALA A 109 -12.78 26.94 4.94
C ALA A 109 -12.42 27.29 6.40
N GLU A 110 -13.10 28.25 7.04
CA GLU A 110 -12.93 28.54 8.47
C GLU A 110 -13.27 27.33 9.35
N PHE A 111 -14.34 26.59 9.04
CA PHE A 111 -14.73 25.38 9.77
C PHE A 111 -13.68 24.27 9.67
N VAL A 112 -13.16 24.03 8.46
CA VAL A 112 -12.11 23.04 8.22
C VAL A 112 -10.81 23.45 8.91
N VAL A 113 -10.43 24.72 8.85
CA VAL A 113 -9.26 25.23 9.58
C VAL A 113 -9.44 25.04 11.09
N ALA A 114 -10.62 25.35 11.65
CA ALA A 114 -10.90 25.13 13.06
C ALA A 114 -10.90 23.65 13.50
N LEU A 115 -11.23 22.72 12.58
CA LEU A 115 -11.10 21.28 12.81
C LEU A 115 -9.65 20.79 12.68
N CYS A 116 -8.85 21.43 11.82
CA CYS A 116 -7.45 21.07 11.58
C CYS A 116 -6.46 21.70 12.57
N ASP A 117 -6.87 22.73 13.30
CA ASP A 117 -6.03 23.42 14.30
C ASP A 117 -5.93 22.69 15.65
N ASP A 118 -6.47 21.47 15.76
CA ASP A 118 -6.58 20.66 16.99
C ASP A 118 -5.23 20.07 17.48
N GLY A 119 -4.09 20.74 17.23
CA GLY A 119 -2.81 20.26 17.74
C GLY A 119 -1.55 21.04 17.39
N ARG A 120 -1.62 22.24 16.78
CA ARG A 120 -0.41 23.03 16.49
C ARG A 120 -0.48 24.38 17.18
N GLY A 121 0.11 24.45 18.37
CA GLY A 121 0.46 25.72 18.99
C GLY A 121 1.38 26.53 18.07
N ARG A 122 0.81 27.46 17.30
CA ARG A 122 1.59 28.47 16.59
C ARG A 122 1.85 29.65 17.52
N ARG A 123 3.10 29.75 17.97
CA ARG A 123 3.71 31.04 18.32
C ARG A 123 3.72 31.92 17.08
N THR A 124 2.96 33.01 17.11
CA THR A 124 3.05 34.07 16.12
C THR A 124 4.27 34.94 16.43
N SER A 125 5.35 34.76 15.66
CA SER A 125 6.44 35.72 15.62
C SER A 125 6.05 36.90 14.76
N ALA A 126 5.67 38.00 15.41
CA ALA A 126 5.59 39.30 14.79
C ALA A 126 7.01 39.79 14.46
N ARG A 127 7.32 40.05 13.18
CA ARG A 127 8.30 41.09 12.83
C ARG A 127 8.25 41.55 11.37
N THR A 128 8.06 42.86 11.25
CA THR A 128 8.61 43.79 10.24
C THR A 128 8.29 43.55 8.75
N ARG A 129 7.20 44.18 8.32
CA ARG A 129 7.13 44.84 7.02
C ARG A 129 7.91 46.16 7.08
N ARG A 130 8.99 46.28 6.31
CA ARG A 130 9.50 47.56 5.80
C ARG A 130 9.77 47.36 4.31
N ALA A 131 8.78 47.69 3.50
CA ALA A 131 8.92 47.78 2.05
C ALA A 131 9.57 49.12 1.71
N ARG A 132 10.64 49.06 0.92
CA ARG A 132 11.28 50.21 0.28
C ARG A 132 10.33 50.77 -0.77
N SER A 133 9.95 52.04 -0.59
CA SER A 133 9.36 52.86 -1.64
C SER A 133 10.49 53.43 -2.51
N VAL A 134 10.23 53.38 -3.81
CA VAL A 134 10.88 54.16 -4.86
C VAL A 134 10.78 55.64 -4.50
N ASP A 135 11.87 56.39 -4.66
CA ASP A 135 11.78 57.75 -5.17
C ASP A 135 13.07 58.17 -5.87
N SER A 136 12.83 58.87 -6.97
CA SER A 136 13.78 59.42 -7.91
C SER A 136 14.04 60.88 -7.54
N GLU A 137 15.30 61.32 -7.56
CA GLU A 137 15.74 62.71 -7.85
C GLU A 137 17.27 62.70 -7.78
N ARG A 138 17.99 62.74 -8.91
CA ARG A 138 18.41 63.92 -9.70
C ARG A 138 19.38 64.83 -8.93
N VAL A 139 20.46 65.21 -9.65
CA VAL A 139 21.27 66.46 -9.56
C VAL A 139 22.74 66.30 -9.12
N ILE A 140 23.61 66.38 -10.16
CA ILE A 140 24.87 67.15 -10.31
C ILE A 140 26.26 66.52 -10.02
N SER A 141 27.07 66.58 -11.09
CA SER A 141 28.54 66.72 -11.25
C SER A 141 29.47 65.70 -10.58
N SER A 142 30.50 65.17 -11.23
CA SER A 142 31.43 65.82 -12.18
C SER A 142 32.22 64.74 -12.97
N GLN A 143 32.60 65.04 -14.22
CA GLN A 143 33.96 64.92 -14.80
C GLN A 143 34.73 63.57 -14.66
N THR A 144 35.29 62.89 -15.67
CA THR A 144 36.05 63.35 -16.86
C THR A 144 36.60 62.10 -17.61
N THR A 145 36.47 62.09 -18.96
CA THR A 145 37.34 61.45 -20.00
C THR A 145 37.50 59.91 -20.06
N VAL A 146 37.73 59.18 -21.17
CA VAL A 146 37.93 59.40 -22.63
C VAL A 146 38.00 58.00 -23.31
N SER A 147 37.63 57.93 -24.59
CA SER A 147 37.92 56.90 -25.64
C SER A 147 37.19 55.54 -25.60
N GLU A 148 36.31 55.19 -26.55
CA GLU A 148 36.49 54.89 -28.01
C GLU A 148 37.22 53.58 -28.32
N SER A 149 36.45 52.58 -28.77
CA SER A 149 36.58 51.82 -30.05
C SER A 149 35.85 50.47 -29.92
N SER A 150 34.68 50.25 -30.52
CA SER A 150 34.46 49.78 -31.91
C SER A 150 35.33 48.59 -32.35
N SER A 151 34.77 47.38 -32.29
CA SER A 151 34.92 46.40 -33.39
C SER A 151 33.86 45.29 -33.34
N THR A 152 33.21 45.16 -34.48
CA THR A 152 32.29 44.13 -34.96
C THR A 152 33.01 42.81 -35.23
N ASN A 153 32.44 41.67 -34.83
CA ASN A 153 32.70 40.35 -35.45
C ASN A 153 31.46 39.45 -35.20
N ALA A 154 30.60 39.26 -36.19
CA ALA A 154 30.70 38.30 -37.29
C ALA A 154 30.17 36.90 -36.89
N SER A 155 28.94 36.68 -37.35
CA SER A 155 28.15 35.45 -37.34
C SER A 155 28.92 34.18 -37.72
N SER A 156 28.97 33.21 -36.80
CA SER A 156 29.10 31.79 -37.13
C SER A 156 27.83 31.06 -36.71
N ARG A 157 26.79 31.15 -37.57
CA ARG A 157 25.57 30.33 -37.49
C ARG A 157 25.94 28.87 -37.82
N THR A 158 26.32 28.11 -36.80
CA THR A 158 26.38 26.66 -36.86
C THR A 158 24.97 26.12 -37.08
N SER A 159 24.75 25.50 -38.24
CA SER A 159 23.51 24.83 -38.60
C SER A 159 23.26 23.69 -37.62
N THR A 160 22.40 23.93 -36.63
CA THR A 160 21.89 22.92 -35.71
C THR A 160 21.08 21.91 -36.49
N ARG A 161 21.78 20.85 -36.93
CA ARG A 161 21.25 19.67 -37.59
C ARG A 161 20.10 19.13 -36.74
N ARG A 162 18.86 19.46 -37.11
CA ARG A 162 17.60 18.99 -36.50
C ARG A 162 17.68 17.47 -36.37
N ARG A 163 18.05 16.99 -35.18
CA ARG A 163 17.99 15.57 -34.83
C ARG A 163 16.53 15.16 -34.95
N ARG A 164 16.25 14.29 -35.93
CA ARG A 164 14.94 13.66 -36.09
C ARG A 164 14.51 13.10 -34.74
N PRO A 165 13.28 13.36 -34.26
CA PRO A 165 12.80 12.84 -32.99
C PRO A 165 12.89 11.32 -33.07
N SER A 166 13.82 10.73 -32.30
CA SER A 166 13.93 9.29 -32.17
C SER A 166 12.56 8.77 -31.76
N SER A 167 11.96 7.90 -32.56
CA SER A 167 10.66 7.28 -32.29
C SER A 167 10.67 6.78 -30.85
N LYS A 168 9.87 7.41 -29.98
CA LYS A 168 9.77 7.01 -28.57
C LYS A 168 9.36 5.54 -28.58
N LYS A 169 10.24 4.66 -28.07
CA LYS A 169 9.92 3.24 -27.90
C LYS A 169 8.56 3.17 -27.16
N PRO A 170 7.65 2.27 -27.56
CA PRO A 170 6.34 2.18 -26.93
C PRO A 170 6.51 2.05 -25.41
N ARG A 171 5.76 2.87 -24.66
CA ARG A 171 5.86 3.06 -23.19
C ARG A 171 5.76 1.75 -22.39
N ASN A 172 5.37 0.65 -23.02
CA ASN A 172 5.12 -0.65 -22.40
C ASN A 172 6.26 -1.68 -22.59
N VAL A 173 7.36 -1.33 -23.29
CA VAL A 173 8.51 -2.24 -23.41
C VAL A 173 9.39 -2.09 -22.18
N ARG A 174 9.52 -3.17 -21.40
CA ARG A 174 10.42 -3.22 -20.24
C ARG A 174 11.82 -2.81 -20.67
N ARG A 175 12.35 -1.75 -20.05
CA ARG A 175 13.80 -1.54 -20.04
C ARG A 175 14.38 -2.64 -19.17
N GLY A 176 15.28 -3.46 -19.72
CA GLY A 176 16.04 -4.41 -18.91
C GLY A 176 16.69 -3.65 -17.76
N ARG A 177 16.62 -4.20 -16.54
CA ARG A 177 17.38 -3.65 -15.41
C ARG A 177 18.86 -3.75 -15.77
N ASP A 178 19.64 -2.76 -15.37
CA ASP A 178 21.08 -2.78 -15.55
C ASP A 178 21.64 -4.06 -14.87
N PRO A 179 22.27 -4.99 -15.63
CA PRO A 179 22.76 -6.24 -15.08
C PRO A 179 23.77 -6.03 -13.95
N VAL A 180 24.56 -4.96 -14.01
CA VAL A 180 25.53 -4.60 -12.96
C VAL A 180 24.80 -4.26 -11.66
N ARG A 181 23.74 -3.46 -11.73
CA ARG A 181 22.91 -3.12 -10.56
C ARG A 181 22.21 -4.34 -9.97
N VAL A 182 21.74 -5.28 -10.81
CA VAL A 182 21.14 -6.53 -10.34
C VAL A 182 22.16 -7.39 -9.58
N GLN A 183 23.38 -7.52 -10.12
CA GLN A 183 24.47 -8.24 -9.46
C GLN A 183 24.85 -7.60 -8.11
N ILE A 184 25.03 -6.28 -8.06
CA ILE A 184 25.33 -5.56 -6.81
C ILE A 184 24.20 -5.75 -5.80
N ALA A 185 22.95 -5.66 -6.21
CA ALA A 185 21.82 -5.88 -5.30
C ALA A 185 21.82 -7.30 -4.71
N ALA A 186 22.22 -8.32 -5.48
CA ALA A 186 22.37 -9.68 -4.97
C ALA A 186 23.52 -9.78 -3.93
N LEU A 187 24.68 -9.19 -4.22
CA LEU A 187 25.81 -9.15 -3.29
C LEU A 187 25.51 -8.36 -2.02
N VAL A 188 24.84 -7.21 -2.15
CA VAL A 188 24.40 -6.38 -1.01
C VAL A 188 23.46 -7.17 -0.10
N ARG A 189 22.52 -7.93 -0.65
CA ARG A 189 21.64 -8.82 0.13
C ARG A 189 22.48 -9.85 0.88
N SER A 190 23.37 -10.58 0.21
CA SER A 190 24.21 -11.60 0.87
C SER A 190 25.05 -11.00 1.99
N HIS A 191 25.77 -9.91 1.69
CA HIS A 191 26.68 -9.27 2.64
C HIS A 191 25.92 -8.67 3.85
N ALA A 192 24.72 -8.14 3.63
CA ALA A 192 23.89 -7.62 4.73
C ALA A 192 23.45 -8.75 5.66
N PHE A 193 23.13 -9.93 5.13
CA PHE A 193 22.82 -11.10 5.95
C PHE A 193 24.03 -11.50 6.82
N ASP A 194 25.22 -11.53 6.22
CA ASP A 194 26.45 -11.90 6.93
C ASP A 194 26.76 -10.89 8.06
N MET A 195 26.67 -9.58 7.78
CA MET A 195 26.91 -8.53 8.79
C MET A 195 25.86 -8.47 9.91
N MET A 196 24.65 -8.99 9.68
CA MET A 196 23.59 -9.06 10.69
C MET A 196 23.66 -10.36 11.51
N ASP A 197 24.70 -11.18 11.32
CA ASP A 197 24.83 -12.52 11.92
C ASP A 197 23.63 -13.43 11.67
N ARG A 198 22.99 -13.28 10.49
CA ARG A 198 21.82 -14.08 10.13
C ARG A 198 22.26 -15.35 9.45
N THR A 199 21.83 -16.49 9.98
CA THR A 199 22.02 -17.77 9.30
C THR A 199 21.01 -17.93 8.17
N ARG A 200 21.41 -18.61 7.09
CA ARG A 200 20.42 -19.02 6.08
C ARG A 200 19.70 -20.25 6.64
N ALA A 201 18.61 -20.04 7.37
CA ALA A 201 17.78 -21.16 7.79
C ALA A 201 17.29 -21.95 6.57
N PRO A 202 17.36 -23.30 6.61
CA PRO A 202 16.87 -24.14 5.52
C PRO A 202 15.35 -24.05 5.35
N VAL A 203 14.62 -23.61 6.38
CA VAL A 203 13.16 -23.48 6.35
C VAL A 203 12.72 -22.19 7.05
N GLY A 204 12.39 -21.18 6.25
CA GLY A 204 11.81 -19.91 6.71
C GLY A 204 12.84 -18.79 6.95
N PRO A 205 12.40 -17.53 7.01
CA PRO A 205 13.28 -16.42 7.32
C PRO A 205 13.68 -16.46 8.81
N ASP A 206 14.98 -16.44 9.10
CA ASP A 206 15.47 -16.19 10.46
C ASP A 206 14.79 -14.94 11.03
N PRO A 207 14.30 -15.01 12.29
CA PRO A 207 13.61 -13.89 12.92
C PRO A 207 14.52 -12.67 12.86
N ILE A 208 13.99 -11.59 12.30
CA ILE A 208 14.72 -10.34 12.16
C ILE A 208 14.51 -9.57 13.45
N THR A 209 15.59 -9.25 14.15
CA THR A 209 15.53 -8.36 15.31
C THR A 209 15.61 -6.91 14.85
N SER A 210 14.91 -6.03 15.57
CA SER A 210 15.06 -4.58 15.43
C SER A 210 15.83 -4.08 16.64
N VAL A 211 16.78 -3.17 16.41
CA VAL A 211 17.44 -2.46 17.52
C VAL A 211 16.40 -1.69 18.34
N SER A 212 16.59 -1.62 19.66
CA SER A 212 15.66 -0.92 20.55
C SER A 212 15.71 0.60 20.38
N LEU A 213 14.57 1.27 20.57
CA LEU A 213 14.49 2.73 20.52
C LEU A 213 15.42 3.42 21.55
N ALA A 214 15.62 2.79 22.71
CA ALA A 214 16.53 3.30 23.74
C ALA A 214 17.99 3.33 23.26
N HIS A 215 18.43 2.31 22.53
CA HIS A 215 19.78 2.24 21.97
C HIS A 215 19.96 3.31 20.87
N VAL A 216 18.99 3.41 19.96
CA VAL A 216 18.95 4.43 18.90
C VAL A 216 18.98 5.85 19.48
N THR A 217 18.21 6.10 20.54
CA THR A 217 18.16 7.40 21.21
C THR A 217 19.50 7.71 21.89
N ARG A 218 20.14 6.72 22.54
CA ARG A 218 21.46 6.88 23.15
C ARG A 218 22.50 7.30 22.11
N TYR A 219 22.52 6.66 20.95
CA TYR A 219 23.39 7.06 19.85
C TYR A 219 23.08 8.47 19.37
N ALA A 220 21.81 8.79 19.15
CA ALA A 220 21.42 10.09 18.63
C ALA A 220 21.79 11.25 19.55
N THR A 221 21.72 11.05 20.88
CA THR A 221 22.09 12.05 21.89
C THR A 221 23.60 12.16 22.06
N THR A 222 24.32 11.03 22.12
CA THR A 222 25.75 11.04 22.43
C THR A 222 26.63 11.25 21.21
N LYS A 223 26.16 10.84 20.02
CA LYS A 223 26.91 10.75 18.76
C LYS A 223 28.23 9.98 18.86
N ARG A 224 28.41 9.18 19.92
CA ARG A 224 29.63 8.40 20.11
C ARG A 224 29.61 7.16 19.23
N LYS A 225 30.76 6.86 18.61
CA LYS A 225 30.92 5.70 17.73
C LYS A 225 30.63 4.37 18.45
N GLU A 226 31.01 4.26 19.72
CA GLU A 226 30.78 3.09 20.59
C GLU A 226 29.29 2.76 20.85
N HIS A 227 28.40 3.71 20.59
CA HIS A 227 26.96 3.53 20.73
C HIS A 227 26.25 3.44 19.38
N GLY A 228 26.96 3.57 18.26
CA GLY A 228 26.39 3.53 16.93
C GLY A 228 26.38 2.13 16.31
N PRO A 229 25.90 2.01 15.07
CA PRO A 229 25.98 0.77 14.30
C PRO A 229 27.44 0.27 14.19
N ASN A 230 27.66 -1.00 14.50
CA ASN A 230 28.97 -1.64 14.42
C ASN A 230 29.11 -2.41 13.08
N GLU A 231 30.33 -2.53 12.58
CA GLU A 231 30.65 -3.36 11.41
C GLU A 231 30.64 -4.86 11.74
N ASP A 232 30.95 -5.24 12.97
CA ASP A 232 30.99 -6.64 13.39
C ASP A 232 29.59 -7.22 13.64
N HIS A 233 28.65 -6.37 14.06
CA HIS A 233 27.25 -6.73 14.33
C HIS A 233 26.34 -5.58 13.89
N LEU A 234 25.90 -5.63 12.64
CA LEU A 234 25.10 -4.58 12.03
C LEU A 234 23.64 -4.68 12.49
N GLU A 235 23.25 -3.85 13.45
CA GLU A 235 21.85 -3.76 13.87
C GLU A 235 21.07 -2.69 13.08
N LEU A 236 19.83 -3.01 12.71
CA LEU A 236 18.93 -2.11 11.98
C LEU A 236 17.70 -1.78 12.82
N PHE A 237 17.17 -0.57 12.66
CA PHE A 237 15.88 -0.20 13.22
C PHE A 237 14.79 -0.50 12.19
N LEU A 238 13.90 -1.44 12.48
CA LEU A 238 12.86 -1.92 11.55
C LEU A 238 11.44 -1.68 12.06
N ASP A 239 11.27 -1.44 13.37
CA ASP A 239 9.95 -1.26 13.99
C ASP A 239 9.46 0.20 13.94
N PHE A 240 9.22 0.73 12.74
CA PHE A 240 8.67 2.08 12.57
C PHE A 240 7.17 2.19 12.91
N ARG A 241 6.51 1.07 13.19
CA ARG A 241 5.07 1.00 13.50
C ARG A 241 4.79 1.24 14.98
N SER A 242 5.63 0.72 15.88
CA SER A 242 5.45 0.93 17.33
C SER A 242 5.91 2.31 17.81
N VAL A 243 6.69 3.03 16.98
CA VAL A 243 7.32 4.29 17.38
C VAL A 243 6.47 5.50 17.00
N LEU A 244 6.38 6.45 17.95
CA LEU A 244 5.72 7.73 17.75
C LEU A 244 6.31 8.50 16.56
N PRO A 245 5.49 9.26 15.78
CA PRO A 245 5.99 10.04 14.65
C PRO A 245 7.17 10.98 14.98
N THR A 246 7.21 11.53 16.19
CA THR A 246 8.27 12.42 16.70
C THR A 246 9.63 11.73 16.85
N SER A 247 9.65 10.41 17.04
CA SER A 247 10.87 9.62 17.24
C SER A 247 11.40 8.99 15.94
N ARG A 248 10.62 9.02 14.85
CA ARG A 248 11.05 8.50 13.53
C ARG A 248 12.31 9.17 12.97
N PRO A 249 12.52 10.50 13.09
CA PRO A 249 13.75 11.14 12.62
C PRO A 249 15.00 10.54 13.27
N ILE A 250 14.94 10.25 14.57
CA ILE A 250 16.05 9.64 15.33
C ILE A 250 16.36 8.24 14.79
N CYS A 251 15.34 7.44 14.51
CA CYS A 251 15.47 6.11 13.91
C CYS A 251 16.06 6.17 12.49
N ASN A 252 15.67 7.17 11.69
CA ASN A 252 16.23 7.39 10.35
C ASN A 252 17.71 7.77 10.39
N VAL A 253 18.14 8.54 11.40
CA VAL A 253 19.57 8.86 11.62
C VAL A 253 20.37 7.59 11.90
N TRP A 254 19.84 6.67 12.72
CA TRP A 254 20.47 5.37 12.96
C TRP A 254 20.64 4.58 11.66
N ASN A 255 19.56 4.35 10.92
CA ASN A 255 19.60 3.57 9.69
C ASN A 255 20.47 4.21 8.60
N THR A 256 20.55 5.55 8.57
CA THR A 256 21.47 6.28 7.69
C THR A 256 22.92 5.98 8.05
N GLN A 257 23.27 6.01 9.34
CA GLN A 257 24.61 5.65 9.80
C GLN A 257 24.91 4.17 9.52
N ALA A 258 23.96 3.27 9.76
CA ALA A 258 24.11 1.85 9.51
C ALA A 258 24.39 1.59 8.01
N GLY A 259 23.71 2.30 7.12
CA GLY A 259 23.99 2.26 5.68
C GLY A 259 25.39 2.75 5.31
N ALA A 260 25.93 3.76 6.01
CA ALA A 260 27.29 4.23 5.81
C ALA A 260 28.33 3.20 6.27
N VAL A 261 28.13 2.58 7.45
CA VAL A 261 28.97 1.50 7.99
C VAL A 261 28.96 0.28 7.06
N PHE A 262 27.76 -0.17 6.67
CA PHE A 262 27.56 -1.24 5.70
C PHE A 262 28.32 -0.98 4.39
N THR A 263 28.14 0.21 3.80
CA THR A 263 28.75 0.54 2.51
C THR A 263 30.27 0.57 2.61
N ALA A 264 30.83 1.10 3.70
CA ALA A 264 32.28 1.11 3.91
C ALA A 264 32.86 -0.31 4.03
N ASN A 265 32.21 -1.17 4.81
CA ASN A 265 32.62 -2.57 4.97
C ASN A 265 32.48 -3.35 3.66
N PHE A 266 31.36 -3.19 2.94
CA PHE A 266 31.12 -3.81 1.64
C PHE A 266 32.22 -3.45 0.62
N LEU A 267 32.59 -2.17 0.50
CA LEU A 267 33.62 -1.74 -0.46
C LEU A 267 35.04 -2.21 -0.09
N ARG A 268 35.29 -2.54 1.18
CA ARG A 268 36.53 -3.19 1.61
C ARG A 268 36.54 -4.67 1.20
N GLN A 269 35.40 -5.35 1.31
CA GLN A 269 35.25 -6.77 0.94
C GLN A 269 35.20 -6.97 -0.59
N TYR A 270 34.66 -6.01 -1.33
CA TYR A 270 34.53 -6.05 -2.79
C TYR A 270 35.15 -4.79 -3.45
N PRO A 271 36.49 -4.69 -3.52
CA PRO A 271 37.19 -3.50 -4.02
C PRO A 271 36.84 -3.11 -5.46
N GLU A 272 36.42 -4.07 -6.29
CA GLU A 272 36.01 -3.84 -7.69
C GLU A 272 34.80 -2.90 -7.82
N TYR A 273 34.01 -2.73 -6.75
CA TYR A 273 32.84 -1.84 -6.72
C TYR A 273 33.12 -0.47 -6.08
N GLN A 274 34.39 -0.10 -5.80
CA GLN A 274 34.73 1.18 -5.15
C GLN A 274 34.17 2.41 -5.87
N THR A 275 34.17 2.41 -7.20
CA THR A 275 33.61 3.50 -8.02
C THR A 275 32.08 3.57 -7.99
N GLN A 276 31.41 2.55 -7.43
CA GLN A 276 29.97 2.34 -7.46
C GLN A 276 29.34 2.50 -6.07
N ARG A 277 30.01 3.21 -5.15
CA ARG A 277 29.55 3.49 -3.77
C ARG A 277 28.09 3.94 -3.69
N ALA A 278 27.67 4.86 -4.56
CA ALA A 278 26.30 5.38 -4.57
C ALA A 278 25.28 4.30 -4.93
N ILE A 279 25.61 3.41 -5.87
CA ILE A 279 24.75 2.31 -6.30
C ILE A 279 24.62 1.27 -5.18
N VAL A 280 25.73 0.94 -4.50
CA VAL A 280 25.74 0.04 -3.34
C VAL A 280 24.83 0.56 -2.23
N LEU A 281 24.99 1.83 -1.83
CA LEU A 281 24.15 2.43 -0.79
C LEU A 281 22.67 2.48 -1.19
N ALA A 282 22.36 2.79 -2.45
CA ALA A 282 20.99 2.78 -2.95
C ALA A 282 20.37 1.37 -2.93
N CYS A 283 21.15 0.34 -3.30
CA CYS A 283 20.71 -1.06 -3.21
C CYS A 283 20.49 -1.48 -1.75
N PHE A 284 21.36 -1.04 -0.82
CA PHE A 284 21.20 -1.31 0.60
C PHE A 284 19.94 -0.66 1.18
N LYS A 285 19.67 0.61 0.87
CA LYS A 285 18.44 1.30 1.29
C LYS A 285 17.18 0.61 0.75
N ALA A 286 17.21 0.12 -0.49
CA ALA A 286 16.12 -0.66 -1.05
C ALA A 286 15.93 -1.99 -0.30
N HIS A 287 17.03 -2.67 0.05
CA HIS A 287 16.98 -3.88 0.85
C HIS A 287 16.47 -3.63 2.28
N LEU A 288 16.86 -2.52 2.91
CA LEU A 288 16.37 -2.12 4.23
C LEU A 288 14.83 -2.00 4.27
N ARG A 289 14.22 -1.38 3.25
CA ARG A 289 12.74 -1.32 3.12
C ARG A 289 12.13 -2.72 2.99
N GLN A 290 12.83 -3.65 2.34
CA GLN A 290 12.39 -5.04 2.25
C GLN A 290 12.46 -5.73 3.63
N LEU A 291 13.54 -5.52 4.39
CA LEU A 291 13.70 -6.04 5.74
C LEU A 291 12.65 -5.46 6.70
N GLU A 292 12.34 -4.16 6.60
CA GLU A 292 11.25 -3.51 7.35
C GLU A 292 9.90 -4.18 7.06
N ASN A 293 9.60 -4.45 5.80
CA ASN A 293 8.38 -5.15 5.41
C ASN A 293 8.36 -6.60 5.93
N GLN A 294 9.51 -7.29 5.96
CA GLN A 294 9.61 -8.65 6.51
C GLN A 294 9.41 -8.64 8.02
N PHE A 295 10.06 -7.72 8.74
CA PHE A 295 9.90 -7.51 10.17
C PHE A 295 8.44 -7.24 10.53
N ASN A 296 7.80 -6.26 9.88
CA ASN A 296 6.40 -5.93 10.11
C ASN A 296 5.45 -7.09 9.82
N ARG A 297 5.78 -7.97 8.87
CA ARG A 297 5.01 -9.20 8.63
C ARG A 297 5.20 -10.17 9.79
N PHE A 298 6.46 -10.40 10.20
CA PHE A 298 6.80 -11.30 11.29
C PHE A 298 6.16 -10.88 12.61
N SER A 299 6.31 -9.62 13.01
CA SER A 299 5.70 -9.11 14.25
C SER A 299 4.17 -9.12 14.23
N ALA A 300 3.56 -9.06 13.04
CA ALA A 300 2.11 -9.22 12.90
C ALA A 300 1.64 -10.68 13.03
N PHE A 301 2.55 -11.67 12.99
CA PHE A 301 2.22 -13.08 13.22
C PHE A 301 2.18 -13.47 14.70
N ASP A 302 2.79 -12.69 15.60
CA ASP A 302 2.76 -12.95 17.04
C ASP A 302 1.36 -12.68 17.66
N ASP A 303 0.56 -11.85 17.00
CA ASP A 303 -0.84 -11.60 17.37
C ASP A 303 -1.79 -12.35 16.41
N GLU A 304 -2.45 -13.39 16.93
CA GLU A 304 -3.38 -14.22 16.16
C GLU A 304 -4.52 -13.40 15.54
N GLU A 305 -5.03 -12.39 16.26
CA GLU A 305 -6.11 -11.53 15.75
C GLU A 305 -5.64 -10.72 14.54
N THR A 306 -4.45 -10.11 14.63
CA THR A 306 -3.83 -9.39 13.52
C THR A 306 -3.54 -10.33 12.33
N ARG A 307 -3.11 -11.57 12.58
CA ARG A 307 -2.88 -12.58 11.55
C ARG A 307 -4.16 -12.93 10.81
N GLU A 308 -5.22 -13.26 11.52
CA GLU A 308 -6.52 -13.58 10.92
C GLU A 308 -7.06 -12.41 10.10
N LYS A 309 -6.96 -11.19 10.64
CA LYS A 309 -7.36 -9.96 9.95
C LYS A 309 -6.55 -9.74 8.68
N ALA A 310 -5.23 -9.91 8.70
CA ALA A 310 -4.37 -9.79 7.53
C ALA A 310 -4.72 -10.82 6.43
N VAL A 311 -5.04 -12.06 6.82
CA VAL A 311 -5.52 -13.10 5.89
C VAL A 311 -6.86 -12.69 5.26
N VAL A 312 -7.80 -12.18 6.06
CA VAL A 312 -9.09 -11.68 5.56
C VAL A 312 -8.90 -10.52 4.58
N ASP A 313 -8.09 -9.53 4.95
CA ASP A 313 -7.84 -8.35 4.13
C ASP A 313 -7.13 -8.71 2.82
N ARG A 314 -6.20 -9.68 2.85
CA ARG A 314 -5.59 -10.23 1.64
C ARG A 314 -6.62 -10.92 0.74
N LYS A 315 -7.51 -11.75 1.29
CA LYS A 315 -8.59 -12.39 0.51
C LYS A 315 -9.50 -11.34 -0.14
N VAL A 316 -9.83 -10.27 0.58
CA VAL A 316 -10.65 -9.15 0.08
C VAL A 316 -9.93 -8.39 -1.03
N GLN A 317 -8.63 -8.11 -0.87
CA GLN A 317 -7.82 -7.44 -1.88
C GLN A 317 -7.76 -8.26 -3.18
N LEU A 318 -7.59 -9.58 -3.10
CA LEU A 318 -7.62 -10.46 -4.27
C LEU A 318 -8.97 -10.43 -5.01
N ARG A 319 -10.09 -10.35 -4.27
CA ARG A 319 -11.43 -10.16 -4.87
C ARG A 319 -11.57 -8.79 -5.54
N ARG A 320 -11.06 -7.72 -4.92
CA ARG A 320 -11.06 -6.35 -5.51
C ARG A 320 -10.31 -6.32 -6.83
N GLU A 321 -9.12 -6.92 -6.87
CA GLU A 321 -8.33 -6.98 -8.09
C GLU A 321 -9.03 -7.78 -9.19
N ARG A 322 -9.70 -8.88 -8.83
CA ARG A 322 -10.51 -9.67 -9.77
C ARG A 322 -11.68 -8.88 -10.34
N CYS A 323 -12.44 -8.21 -9.46
CA CYS A 323 -13.54 -7.36 -9.88
C CYS A 323 -13.05 -6.26 -10.83
N SER A 324 -11.96 -5.58 -10.46
CA SER A 324 -11.33 -4.55 -11.30
C SER A 324 -10.90 -5.10 -12.67
N ARG A 325 -10.31 -6.30 -12.72
CA ARG A 325 -9.97 -6.96 -13.98
C ARG A 325 -11.20 -7.24 -14.84
N ARG A 326 -12.28 -7.78 -14.26
CA ARG A 326 -13.53 -8.07 -14.99
C ARG A 326 -14.16 -6.81 -15.58
N ILE A 327 -14.21 -5.73 -14.80
CA ILE A 327 -14.69 -4.42 -15.28
C ILE A 327 -13.83 -3.94 -16.46
N LYS A 328 -12.50 -3.97 -16.34
CA LYS A 328 -11.59 -3.57 -17.43
C LYS A 328 -11.76 -4.43 -18.69
N THR A 329 -11.96 -5.74 -18.52
CA THR A 329 -12.18 -6.66 -19.63
C THR A 329 -13.50 -6.37 -20.34
N LEU A 330 -14.60 -6.21 -19.60
CA LEU A 330 -15.89 -5.84 -20.20
C LEU A 330 -15.81 -4.51 -20.95
N GLU A 331 -15.08 -3.52 -20.42
CA GLU A 331 -14.84 -2.24 -21.11
C GLU A 331 -13.98 -2.39 -22.37
N ALA A 332 -12.97 -3.25 -22.36
CA ALA A 332 -12.13 -3.51 -23.54
C ALA A 332 -12.90 -4.15 -24.71
N PHE A 333 -13.97 -4.90 -24.41
CA PHE A 333 -14.86 -5.52 -25.40
C PHE A 333 -16.17 -4.75 -25.63
N ARG A 334 -16.28 -3.52 -25.13
CA ARG A 334 -17.43 -2.64 -25.40
C ARG A 334 -17.60 -2.42 -26.91
N GLY A 335 -18.85 -2.32 -27.37
CA GLY A 335 -19.25 -2.16 -28.77
C GLY A 335 -19.27 -3.46 -29.57
N LYS A 336 -18.92 -4.61 -28.97
CA LYS A 336 -19.01 -5.92 -29.65
C LYS A 336 -20.42 -6.51 -29.65
N SER A 337 -21.25 -6.17 -28.66
CA SER A 337 -22.69 -6.45 -28.66
C SER A 337 -23.43 -5.62 -27.62
N ALA A 338 -24.75 -5.50 -27.79
CA ALA A 338 -25.62 -4.84 -26.83
C ALA A 338 -25.55 -5.49 -25.43
N THR A 339 -25.39 -6.82 -25.35
CA THR A 339 -25.25 -7.53 -24.08
C THR A 339 -23.96 -7.14 -23.36
N VAL A 340 -22.83 -7.12 -24.06
CA VAL A 340 -21.54 -6.70 -23.49
C VAL A 340 -21.58 -5.24 -23.06
N ASP A 341 -22.23 -4.36 -23.83
CA ASP A 341 -22.38 -2.95 -23.46
C ASP A 341 -23.21 -2.77 -22.18
N ARG A 342 -24.30 -3.52 -22.04
CA ARG A 342 -25.12 -3.53 -20.82
C ARG A 342 -24.32 -4.06 -19.63
N LEU A 343 -23.59 -5.16 -19.79
CA LEU A 343 -22.74 -5.73 -18.75
C LEU A 343 -21.61 -4.78 -18.35
N ALA A 344 -20.95 -4.14 -19.31
CA ALA A 344 -19.91 -3.14 -19.05
C ALA A 344 -20.47 -1.96 -18.23
N LYS A 345 -21.61 -1.40 -18.66
CA LYS A 345 -22.32 -0.34 -17.92
C LYS A 345 -22.73 -0.78 -16.52
N LEU A 346 -23.30 -1.98 -16.37
CA LEU A 346 -23.68 -2.54 -15.07
C LEU A 346 -22.45 -2.71 -14.18
N SER A 347 -21.37 -3.29 -14.71
CA SER A 347 -20.15 -3.58 -13.95
C SER A 347 -19.48 -2.30 -13.44
N ARG A 348 -19.39 -1.25 -14.26
CA ARG A 348 -18.84 0.04 -13.85
C ARG A 348 -19.64 0.69 -12.72
N ASN A 349 -20.97 0.54 -12.73
CA ASN A 349 -21.86 1.28 -11.85
C ASN A 349 -22.26 0.51 -10.58
N LYS A 350 -22.27 -0.82 -10.62
CA LYS A 350 -22.89 -1.66 -9.59
C LYS A 350 -22.00 -2.80 -9.08
N PHE A 351 -20.94 -3.20 -9.80
CA PHE A 351 -20.09 -4.26 -9.28
C PHE A 351 -19.15 -3.73 -8.20
N ASP A 352 -19.26 -4.32 -7.02
CA ASP A 352 -18.23 -4.28 -5.98
C ASP A 352 -17.49 -5.63 -5.93
N TRP A 353 -16.37 -5.72 -5.23
CA TRP A 353 -15.64 -6.97 -5.01
C TRP A 353 -16.51 -8.07 -4.38
N LYS A 354 -17.61 -7.70 -3.71
CA LYS A 354 -18.60 -8.63 -3.15
C LYS A 354 -19.28 -9.51 -4.21
N VAL A 355 -19.39 -9.07 -5.48
CA VAL A 355 -19.98 -9.90 -6.55
C VAL A 355 -19.06 -11.04 -7.00
N CYS A 356 -17.77 -10.93 -6.69
CA CYS A 356 -16.77 -11.92 -7.02
C CYS A 356 -16.74 -12.99 -5.93
N SER A 357 -16.65 -14.25 -6.37
CA SER A 357 -16.33 -15.37 -5.45
C SER A 357 -14.98 -15.13 -4.79
N GLY A 358 -14.71 -15.81 -3.67
CA GLY A 358 -13.38 -15.91 -3.09
C GLY A 358 -12.54 -16.99 -3.75
N ASP A 359 -11.39 -17.24 -3.12
CA ASP A 359 -10.59 -18.45 -3.36
C ASP A 359 -10.36 -19.12 -2.01
N ASP A 360 -10.46 -20.44 -1.99
CA ASP A 360 -9.97 -21.26 -0.89
C ASP A 360 -8.82 -22.15 -1.35
N THR A 361 -8.24 -22.90 -0.42
CA THR A 361 -7.21 -23.90 -0.73
C THR A 361 -7.73 -25.27 -0.34
N ASP A 362 -7.71 -26.22 -1.27
CA ASP A 362 -8.10 -27.61 -0.97
C ASP A 362 -7.00 -28.37 -0.21
N SER A 363 -7.22 -29.67 0.00
CA SER A 363 -6.25 -30.57 0.63
C SER A 363 -4.95 -30.72 -0.15
N ASP A 364 -4.99 -30.53 -1.48
CA ASP A 364 -3.85 -30.70 -2.38
C ASP A 364 -3.05 -29.39 -2.56
N GLY A 365 -3.50 -28.30 -1.94
CA GLY A 365 -2.86 -26.99 -2.03
C GLY A 365 -3.31 -26.18 -3.27
N GLU A 366 -4.24 -26.70 -4.06
CA GLU A 366 -4.78 -26.03 -5.23
C GLU A 366 -5.82 -24.97 -4.84
N LYS A 367 -6.00 -23.97 -5.72
CA LYS A 367 -6.93 -22.87 -5.48
C LYS A 367 -8.32 -23.21 -6.01
N VAL A 368 -9.28 -23.24 -5.10
CA VAL A 368 -10.69 -23.55 -5.39
C VAL A 368 -11.51 -22.27 -5.48
N ILE A 369 -12.41 -22.18 -6.45
CA ILE A 369 -13.39 -21.09 -6.52
C ILE A 369 -14.53 -21.36 -5.52
N THR A 370 -14.73 -20.45 -4.57
CA THR A 370 -15.86 -20.53 -3.63
C THR A 370 -17.18 -20.10 -4.29
N THR A 371 -18.29 -20.54 -3.74
CA THR A 371 -19.65 -20.24 -4.19
C THR A 371 -20.32 -19.27 -3.22
N LEU A 372 -20.92 -18.21 -3.74
CA LEU A 372 -21.76 -17.29 -2.98
C LEU A 372 -23.19 -17.85 -2.99
N ASP A 373 -23.76 -18.07 -1.82
CA ASP A 373 -25.09 -18.62 -1.59
C ASP A 373 -26.20 -17.82 -2.29
N TRP A 374 -26.10 -16.49 -2.23
CA TRP A 374 -27.06 -15.58 -2.83
C TRP A 374 -26.93 -15.45 -4.35
N ARG A 375 -25.81 -15.88 -4.96
CA ARG A 375 -25.53 -15.64 -6.38
C ARG A 375 -26.13 -16.74 -7.24
N ALA A 376 -26.86 -16.36 -8.28
CA ALA A 376 -27.42 -17.28 -9.26
C ALA A 376 -26.31 -18.13 -9.92
N GLU A 377 -26.62 -19.39 -10.23
CA GLU A 377 -25.67 -20.32 -10.81
C GLU A 377 -25.28 -19.90 -12.24
N GLU A 378 -26.22 -19.33 -12.98
CA GLU A 378 -26.09 -18.86 -14.36
C GLU A 378 -25.09 -17.69 -14.51
N VAL A 379 -24.79 -16.99 -13.42
CA VAL A 379 -23.77 -15.93 -13.38
C VAL A 379 -22.36 -16.52 -13.49
N ARG A 380 -22.17 -17.78 -13.10
CA ARG A 380 -20.85 -18.43 -13.05
C ARG A 380 -20.25 -18.65 -14.44
N PRO A 381 -20.95 -19.24 -15.44
CA PRO A 381 -20.46 -19.33 -16.81
C PRO A 381 -20.12 -17.95 -17.43
N MET A 382 -20.96 -16.94 -17.17
CA MET A 382 -20.72 -15.57 -17.63
C MET A 382 -19.39 -15.03 -17.09
N PHE A 383 -19.14 -15.15 -15.78
CA PHE A 383 -17.87 -14.71 -15.19
C PHE A 383 -16.67 -15.51 -15.66
N ARG A 384 -16.85 -16.82 -15.94
CA ARG A 384 -15.81 -17.66 -16.54
C ARG A 384 -15.39 -17.15 -17.92
N ILE A 385 -16.35 -16.78 -18.79
CA ILE A 385 -16.07 -16.18 -20.10
C ILE A 385 -15.27 -14.87 -19.92
N VAL A 386 -15.67 -13.99 -18.99
CA VAL A 386 -14.95 -12.73 -18.73
C VAL A 386 -13.53 -12.98 -18.20
N ASP A 387 -13.35 -13.97 -17.32
CA ASP A 387 -12.03 -14.33 -16.79
C ASP A 387 -11.12 -14.89 -17.91
N LEU A 388 -11.66 -15.70 -18.83
CA LEU A 388 -10.95 -16.20 -20.01
C LEU A 388 -10.60 -15.08 -21.00
N LEU A 389 -11.52 -14.16 -21.29
CA LEU A 389 -11.23 -12.96 -22.09
C LEU A 389 -10.15 -12.09 -21.44
N THR A 390 -10.09 -12.05 -20.10
CA THR A 390 -9.01 -11.36 -19.37
C THR A 390 -7.66 -12.00 -19.67
N LEU A 391 -7.60 -13.34 -19.76
CA LEU A 391 -6.38 -14.06 -20.14
C LEU A 391 -6.00 -13.78 -21.60
N VAL A 392 -6.95 -13.73 -22.54
CA VAL A 392 -6.70 -13.33 -23.94
C VAL A 392 -6.02 -11.95 -24.00
N LEU A 393 -6.52 -10.97 -23.24
CA LEU A 393 -5.92 -9.63 -23.17
C LEU A 393 -4.50 -9.62 -22.58
N ARG A 394 -4.07 -10.70 -21.91
CA ARG A 394 -2.67 -10.85 -21.47
C ARG A 394 -1.74 -11.24 -22.61
N PHE A 395 -2.23 -11.70 -23.76
CA PHE A 395 -1.41 -12.10 -24.91
C PHE A 395 -1.79 -11.26 -26.14
N PRO A 396 -1.37 -9.98 -26.22
CA PRO A 396 -1.78 -9.08 -27.30
C PRO A 396 -1.32 -9.55 -28.69
N ASP A 397 -0.24 -10.32 -28.77
CA ASP A 397 0.29 -10.94 -29.98
C ASP A 397 -0.07 -12.43 -30.10
N GLY A 398 -0.88 -12.96 -29.17
CA GLY A 398 -1.22 -14.38 -29.06
C GLY A 398 -0.07 -15.29 -28.57
N VAL A 399 1.12 -14.75 -28.26
CA VAL A 399 2.31 -15.56 -27.98
C VAL A 399 2.98 -15.17 -26.66
N HIS A 400 3.14 -13.88 -26.38
CA HIS A 400 3.89 -13.40 -25.23
C HIS A 400 2.96 -12.72 -24.21
N ALA A 401 2.99 -13.22 -22.98
CA ALA A 401 2.22 -12.65 -21.89
C ALA A 401 2.74 -11.25 -21.49
N THR A 402 1.83 -10.30 -21.32
CA THR A 402 2.12 -8.96 -20.77
C THR A 402 2.74 -9.05 -19.38
N SER A 403 3.58 -8.06 -19.03
CA SER A 403 4.24 -7.98 -17.72
C SER A 403 3.27 -7.84 -16.55
N GLY A 404 3.76 -8.11 -15.33
CA GLY A 404 3.00 -8.03 -14.08
C GLY A 404 2.40 -9.37 -13.66
N GLN A 405 1.78 -9.37 -12.47
CA GLN A 405 1.21 -10.57 -11.87
C GLN A 405 0.16 -11.20 -12.79
N PHE A 406 0.37 -12.47 -13.13
CA PHE A 406 -0.57 -13.25 -13.93
C PHE A 406 -1.72 -13.71 -13.02
N PRO A 407 -2.98 -13.77 -13.52
CA PRO A 407 -4.06 -14.35 -12.73
C PRO A 407 -3.68 -15.76 -12.27
N GLN A 408 -3.89 -16.06 -10.99
CA GLN A 408 -3.63 -17.40 -10.48
C GLN A 408 -4.62 -18.38 -11.10
N HIS A 409 -4.13 -19.53 -11.55
CA HIS A 409 -4.96 -20.65 -11.96
C HIS A 409 -5.79 -21.12 -10.77
N ARG A 410 -7.07 -21.38 -11.02
CA ARG A 410 -8.05 -21.79 -10.02
C ARG A 410 -8.97 -22.77 -10.69
N TYR A 411 -9.31 -23.86 -10.00
CA TYR A 411 -10.28 -24.80 -10.53
C TYR A 411 -11.66 -24.52 -9.95
N ASP A 412 -12.65 -24.90 -10.73
CA ASP A 412 -14.04 -24.81 -10.36
C ASP A 412 -14.50 -26.20 -9.92
N PRO A 413 -14.91 -26.40 -8.64
CA PRO A 413 -15.32 -27.72 -8.16
C PRO A 413 -16.53 -28.25 -8.94
N VAL A 414 -17.38 -27.36 -9.48
CA VAL A 414 -18.56 -27.77 -10.28
C VAL A 414 -18.15 -28.32 -11.65
N ASP A 415 -17.05 -27.84 -12.23
CA ASP A 415 -16.54 -28.32 -13.52
C ASP A 415 -15.73 -29.62 -13.38
N ALA A 416 -15.07 -29.79 -12.24
CA ALA A 416 -14.27 -30.96 -11.95
C ALA A 416 -15.16 -32.11 -11.46
N ARG A 417 -15.58 -32.99 -12.37
CA ARG A 417 -16.41 -34.18 -12.06
C ARG A 417 -15.87 -35.05 -10.92
N GLU A 418 -14.57 -34.98 -10.63
CA GLU A 418 -13.90 -35.73 -9.56
C GLU A 418 -13.80 -34.95 -8.23
N HIS A 419 -14.05 -33.64 -8.22
CA HIS A 419 -13.74 -32.77 -7.08
C HIS A 419 -14.95 -31.99 -6.54
N GLY A 420 -15.98 -32.75 -6.17
CA GLY A 420 -16.77 -32.48 -4.95
C GLY A 420 -17.84 -31.37 -4.99
N GLU A 421 -18.56 -31.31 -3.87
CA GLU A 421 -19.61 -30.33 -3.58
C GLU A 421 -19.12 -28.88 -3.71
N PRO A 422 -19.98 -27.93 -4.10
CA PRO A 422 -19.63 -26.52 -4.14
C PRO A 422 -19.07 -26.03 -2.80
N VAL A 423 -17.86 -25.47 -2.82
CA VAL A 423 -17.25 -24.88 -1.60
C VAL A 423 -17.94 -23.57 -1.28
N LEU A 424 -18.79 -23.54 -0.25
CA LEU A 424 -19.49 -22.34 0.18
C LEU A 424 -18.52 -21.29 0.74
N GLU A 425 -18.73 -20.03 0.34
CA GLU A 425 -18.00 -18.91 0.88
C GLU A 425 -18.42 -18.63 2.33
N ARG A 426 -17.52 -18.87 3.28
CA ARG A 426 -17.81 -18.69 4.72
C ARG A 426 -17.71 -17.24 5.18
N ARG A 427 -17.03 -16.36 4.43
CA ARG A 427 -16.68 -15.01 4.89
C ARG A 427 -17.23 -13.93 3.95
N ARG A 428 -17.91 -12.94 4.56
CA ARG A 428 -18.43 -11.73 3.91
C ARG A 428 -19.34 -12.06 2.72
N THR A 429 -20.50 -12.62 3.05
CA THR A 429 -21.53 -13.11 2.11
C THR A 429 -22.61 -12.08 1.81
N ASP A 430 -22.49 -10.82 2.25
CA ASP A 430 -23.55 -9.83 2.03
C ASP A 430 -23.91 -9.74 0.53
N PRO A 431 -25.19 -9.85 0.18
CA PRO A 431 -25.63 -9.72 -1.19
C PRO A 431 -25.37 -8.30 -1.71
N GLN A 432 -24.89 -8.20 -2.95
CA GLN A 432 -24.69 -6.91 -3.59
C GLN A 432 -26.04 -6.29 -3.95
N ARG A 433 -26.25 -5.00 -3.62
CA ARG A 433 -27.48 -4.27 -3.94
C ARG A 433 -27.47 -3.72 -5.38
N GLY A 434 -28.64 -3.57 -5.99
CA GLY A 434 -28.81 -2.93 -7.29
C GLY A 434 -28.44 -3.79 -8.49
N LEU A 435 -28.27 -5.11 -8.32
CA LEU A 435 -28.04 -6.02 -9.44
C LEU A 435 -29.36 -6.43 -10.11
N PRO A 436 -29.33 -6.93 -11.36
CA PRO A 436 -30.50 -7.54 -11.98
C PRO A 436 -31.00 -8.74 -11.18
N GLU A 437 -32.31 -8.97 -11.17
CA GLU A 437 -32.95 -10.09 -10.44
C GLU A 437 -32.30 -11.45 -10.76
N ASN A 438 -31.93 -11.70 -12.02
CA ASN A 438 -31.27 -12.95 -12.43
C ASN A 438 -29.79 -13.07 -12.03
N PHE A 439 -29.24 -12.14 -11.23
CA PHE A 439 -27.96 -12.34 -10.53
C PHE A 439 -28.11 -13.06 -9.20
N TYR A 440 -29.33 -13.14 -8.66
CA TYR A 440 -29.58 -13.72 -7.36
C TYR A 440 -30.17 -15.13 -7.49
N ASN A 441 -29.73 -16.05 -6.64
CA ASN A 441 -30.22 -17.42 -6.61
C ASN A 441 -31.72 -17.40 -6.26
N PRO A 442 -32.61 -18.02 -7.07
CA PRO A 442 -34.04 -17.94 -6.86
C PRO A 442 -34.50 -18.62 -5.56
N THR A 443 -33.83 -19.68 -5.13
CA THR A 443 -34.12 -20.35 -3.85
C THR A 443 -33.73 -19.46 -2.68
N TRP A 444 -32.56 -18.84 -2.75
CA TRP A 444 -32.11 -17.88 -1.73
C TRP A 444 -33.03 -16.65 -1.67
N LEU A 445 -33.41 -16.08 -2.82
CA LEU A 445 -34.35 -14.95 -2.88
C LEU A 445 -35.69 -15.26 -2.23
N ARG A 446 -36.23 -16.47 -2.44
CA ARG A 446 -37.50 -16.91 -1.83
C ARG A 446 -37.42 -17.09 -0.31
N SER A 447 -36.21 -17.26 0.23
CA SER A 447 -35.99 -17.39 1.68
C SER A 447 -35.98 -16.04 2.42
N LEU A 448 -35.89 -14.93 1.68
CA LEU A 448 -35.89 -13.58 2.25
C LEU A 448 -37.32 -13.10 2.55
N ASP A 449 -37.44 -12.25 3.56
CA ASP A 449 -38.63 -11.45 3.78
C ASP A 449 -38.76 -10.33 2.74
N GLU A 450 -39.96 -9.74 2.63
CA GLU A 450 -40.21 -8.69 1.63
C GLU A 450 -39.31 -7.47 1.88
N ASP A 451 -39.05 -7.11 3.14
CA ASP A 451 -38.19 -6.00 3.53
C ASP A 451 -36.72 -6.21 3.11
N ALA A 452 -36.16 -7.42 3.28
CA ALA A 452 -34.82 -7.73 2.78
C ALA A 452 -34.79 -7.73 1.24
N ARG A 453 -35.84 -8.24 0.59
CA ARG A 453 -35.94 -8.26 -0.87
C ARG A 453 -36.03 -6.84 -1.45
N GLU A 454 -36.79 -5.94 -0.83
CA GLU A 454 -36.87 -4.53 -1.20
C GLU A 454 -35.51 -3.83 -1.03
N ARG A 455 -34.82 -4.11 0.09
CA ARG A 455 -33.48 -3.56 0.34
C ARG A 455 -32.43 -3.95 -0.71
N LEU A 456 -32.62 -5.04 -1.45
CA LEU A 456 -31.71 -5.41 -2.55
C LEU A 456 -31.78 -4.44 -3.73
N GLU A 457 -32.85 -3.65 -3.88
CA GLU A 457 -33.04 -2.70 -5.00
C GLU A 457 -32.84 -3.37 -6.37
N MET A 458 -33.38 -4.58 -6.55
CA MET A 458 -33.15 -5.38 -7.74
C MET A 458 -33.63 -4.66 -9.01
N THR A 459 -32.87 -4.82 -10.10
CA THR A 459 -33.23 -4.27 -11.40
C THR A 459 -33.77 -5.36 -12.33
N ARG A 460 -34.31 -4.97 -13.49
CA ARG A 460 -34.86 -5.93 -14.46
C ARG A 460 -33.79 -6.92 -14.93
N PRO A 461 -34.14 -8.21 -15.12
CA PRO A 461 -33.22 -9.22 -15.65
C PRO A 461 -32.52 -8.78 -16.94
N ILE A 462 -31.27 -9.22 -17.11
CA ILE A 462 -30.48 -9.00 -18.33
C ILE A 462 -29.98 -10.32 -18.91
N SER A 463 -29.80 -10.41 -20.22
CA SER A 463 -29.18 -11.59 -20.84
C SER A 463 -27.70 -11.71 -20.43
N PHE A 464 -27.25 -12.94 -20.18
CA PHE A 464 -25.84 -13.29 -19.95
C PHE A 464 -25.16 -13.85 -21.20
N GLU A 465 -25.88 -13.92 -22.33
CA GLU A 465 -25.37 -14.53 -23.56
C GLU A 465 -24.33 -13.63 -24.23
N PHE A 466 -23.10 -14.12 -24.32
CA PHE A 466 -22.05 -13.50 -25.12
C PHE A 466 -22.20 -13.87 -26.60
N PRO A 467 -21.86 -12.96 -27.53
CA PRO A 467 -21.73 -13.31 -28.93
C PRO A 467 -20.81 -14.52 -29.12
N ARG A 468 -21.18 -15.45 -30.01
CA ARG A 468 -20.38 -16.65 -30.31
C ARG A 468 -18.91 -16.34 -30.62
N ALA A 469 -18.65 -15.24 -31.33
CA ALA A 469 -17.29 -14.79 -31.63
C ALA A 469 -16.44 -14.48 -30.37
N LEU A 470 -17.06 -13.96 -29.29
CA LEU A 470 -16.36 -13.72 -28.03
C LEU A 470 -16.22 -15.01 -27.20
N VAL A 471 -17.20 -15.90 -27.26
CA VAL A 471 -17.11 -17.22 -26.62
C VAL A 471 -15.96 -18.02 -27.24
N GLY A 472 -15.91 -18.13 -28.57
CA GLY A 472 -14.80 -18.82 -29.25
C GLY A 472 -13.45 -18.15 -29.01
N LEU A 473 -13.40 -16.81 -28.90
CA LEU A 473 -12.17 -16.12 -28.49
C LEU A 473 -11.76 -16.49 -27.06
N ALA A 474 -12.70 -16.54 -26.11
CA ALA A 474 -12.44 -16.92 -24.72
C ALA A 474 -11.95 -18.37 -24.62
N GLU A 475 -12.52 -19.28 -25.41
CA GLU A 475 -12.14 -20.70 -25.45
C GLU A 475 -10.67 -20.92 -25.83
N THR A 476 -10.07 -20.04 -26.65
CA THR A 476 -8.64 -20.10 -26.95
C THR A 476 -7.76 -20.01 -25.70
N ALA A 477 -8.24 -19.38 -24.61
CA ALA A 477 -7.50 -19.20 -23.38
C ALA A 477 -7.74 -20.31 -22.34
N VAL A 478 -8.58 -21.31 -22.62
CA VAL A 478 -8.84 -22.43 -21.70
C VAL A 478 -7.56 -23.18 -21.26
N PRO A 479 -6.58 -23.50 -22.12
CA PRO A 479 -5.36 -24.20 -21.69
C PRO A 479 -4.35 -23.28 -20.96
N VAL A 480 -4.64 -21.99 -20.82
CA VAL A 480 -3.72 -21.02 -20.21
C VAL A 480 -3.78 -21.12 -18.69
N LYS A 481 -2.76 -21.74 -18.09
CA LYS A 481 -2.55 -21.86 -16.64
C LYS A 481 -1.63 -20.77 -16.09
N ASP A 482 -0.63 -20.37 -16.87
CA ASP A 482 0.39 -19.42 -16.46
C ASP A 482 0.91 -18.58 -17.65
N ARG A 483 2.01 -17.86 -17.43
CA ARG A 483 2.65 -17.01 -18.46
C ARG A 483 3.30 -17.82 -19.60
N LYS A 484 3.56 -19.10 -19.41
CA LYS A 484 4.27 -19.99 -20.35
C LYS A 484 3.28 -20.75 -21.23
N SER A 485 2.12 -21.12 -20.69
CA SER A 485 1.01 -21.69 -21.46
C SER A 485 0.36 -20.62 -22.32
N LYS A 486 0.43 -20.79 -23.64
CA LYS A 486 -0.10 -19.83 -24.61
C LYS A 486 -1.56 -20.12 -24.90
N PRO A 487 -2.37 -19.10 -25.28
CA PRO A 487 -3.66 -19.35 -25.88
C PRO A 487 -3.49 -20.23 -27.12
N LEU A 488 -4.50 -21.05 -27.42
CA LEU A 488 -4.56 -21.75 -28.69
C LEU A 488 -4.50 -20.72 -29.82
N PRO A 489 -3.79 -21.01 -30.92
CA PRO A 489 -3.80 -20.14 -32.07
C PRO A 489 -5.24 -19.93 -32.50
N ARG A 490 -5.55 -18.69 -32.89
CA ARG A 490 -6.85 -18.32 -33.45
C ARG A 490 -6.96 -18.85 -34.87
N ASN A 491 -6.81 -20.16 -35.01
CA ASN A 491 -7.21 -20.90 -36.19
C ASN A 491 -8.73 -21.03 -36.11
N TRP A 492 -9.40 -21.33 -37.23
CA TRP A 492 -10.85 -21.44 -37.38
C TRP A 492 -11.57 -20.15 -37.82
N ASP A 493 -11.32 -19.76 -39.08
CA ASP A 493 -12.44 -19.61 -40.02
C ASP A 493 -13.14 -20.98 -40.08
N ILE A 494 -14.29 -21.13 -39.42
CA ILE A 494 -15.28 -22.20 -39.69
C ILE A 494 -16.42 -21.55 -40.44
#